data_AF-H9UJD2-F1
#
_entry.id   AF-H9UJD2-F1
#
_cell.length_a   1.000
_cell.length_b   1.000
_cell.length_c   1.000
_cell.angle_alpha   90.00
_cell.angle_beta   90.00
_cell.angle_gamma   90.00
#
_symmetry.space_group_name_H-M   'P 1'
#
loop_
_entity.id
_entity.type
_entity.pdbx_description
1 polymer ?
#
loop_
_entity_poly.entity_id
_entity_poly.type
_entity_poly.pdbx_seq_one_letter_code
_entity_poly.pdbx_strand_id
1 'polypeptide(L)'
;MQYAKVENGKITKVIATNREMSPEYTQIPGDHQAMVGDDIRKLDESWKLRPLQDLVDDGLLQLETAVDGDPEPTGTVLQKVVDNQIVKKTRYDFVTEGVMELMSNEYIDHDSQKVLQGDDDKLLEVGRITEDEHRERKAAEVRAERDSRISQFEWRYARHQSEVRMGKEPTDSIDDLDRYMQELRDVPQQEGFPHAVEWPKLPE
;
A
#
# COMPACT_ATOMS: atom_id res chain seq x y z
N MET A 1 -8.12 -38.21 -40.35
CA MET A 1 -7.31 -37.91 -39.15
C MET A 1 -6.42 -36.72 -39.47
N GLN A 2 -6.07 -35.91 -38.48
CA GLN A 2 -5.10 -34.83 -38.64
C GLN A 2 -3.79 -35.21 -37.96
N TYR A 3 -2.68 -34.81 -38.57
CA TYR A 3 -1.34 -35.08 -38.08
C TYR A 3 -0.50 -33.80 -38.14
N ALA A 4 0.27 -33.53 -37.08
CA ALA A 4 1.22 -32.43 -37.01
C ALA A 4 2.65 -32.93 -37.10
N LYS A 5 3.49 -32.26 -37.90
CA LYS A 5 4.94 -32.35 -37.78
C LYS A 5 5.39 -31.33 -36.75
N VAL A 6 6.17 -31.76 -35.76
CA VAL A 6 6.66 -30.92 -34.68
C VAL A 6 8.18 -30.84 -34.74
N GLU A 7 8.71 -29.62 -34.72
CA GLU A 7 10.14 -29.36 -34.64
C GLU A 7 10.38 -28.34 -33.52
N ASN A 8 11.29 -28.65 -32.58
CA ASN A 8 11.58 -27.82 -31.41
C ASN A 8 10.32 -27.41 -30.61
N GLY A 9 9.36 -28.33 -30.48
CA GLY A 9 8.10 -28.10 -29.77
C GLY A 9 7.05 -27.29 -30.55
N LYS A 10 7.36 -26.79 -31.75
CA LYS A 10 6.43 -26.03 -32.59
C LYS A 10 5.90 -26.86 -33.74
N ILE A 11 4.62 -26.71 -34.04
CA ILE A 11 4.01 -27.31 -35.24
C ILE A 11 4.54 -26.59 -36.47
N THR A 12 5.23 -27.33 -37.35
CA THR A 12 5.74 -26.80 -38.62
C THR A 12 4.87 -27.17 -39.81
N LYS A 13 4.04 -28.21 -39.66
CA LYS A 13 3.12 -28.66 -40.72
C LYS A 13 1.92 -29.39 -40.14
N VAL A 14 0.74 -29.16 -40.71
CA VAL A 14 -0.49 -29.91 -40.42
C VAL A 14 -0.99 -30.58 -41.69
N ILE A 15 -1.32 -31.87 -41.62
CA ILE A 15 -1.81 -32.66 -42.75
C ILE A 15 -3.07 -33.41 -42.35
N ALA A 16 -4.12 -33.31 -43.18
CA ALA A 16 -5.30 -34.15 -43.08
C ALA A 16 -5.18 -35.33 -44.05
N THR A 17 -5.23 -36.56 -43.53
CA THR A 17 -5.15 -37.78 -44.34
C THR A 17 -5.97 -38.92 -43.71
N ASN A 18 -6.30 -39.91 -44.52
CA ASN A 18 -6.94 -41.16 -44.09
C ASN A 18 -5.94 -42.33 -43.95
N ARG A 19 -4.65 -42.09 -44.23
CA ARG A 19 -3.57 -43.05 -44.05
C ARG A 19 -2.82 -42.77 -42.76
N GLU A 20 -2.27 -43.81 -42.14
CA GLU A 20 -1.29 -43.63 -41.07
C GLU A 20 -0.06 -42.89 -41.59
N MET A 21 0.40 -41.93 -40.80
CA MET A 21 1.61 -41.16 -41.08
C MET A 21 2.82 -41.84 -40.44
N SER A 22 3.99 -41.47 -40.92
CA SER A 22 5.27 -41.90 -40.36
C SER A 22 5.44 -41.42 -38.91
N PRO A 23 6.29 -42.10 -38.10
CA PRO A 23 6.45 -41.80 -36.67
C PRO A 23 6.90 -40.38 -36.34
N GLU A 24 7.47 -39.64 -37.29
CA GLU A 24 7.82 -38.23 -37.09
C GLU A 24 6.61 -37.27 -37.05
N TYR A 25 5.39 -37.77 -37.30
CA TYR A 25 4.16 -37.00 -37.17
C TYR A 25 3.38 -37.41 -35.91
N THR A 26 2.92 -36.41 -35.15
CA THR A 26 2.03 -36.62 -34.00
C THR A 26 0.58 -36.54 -34.45
N GLN A 27 -0.23 -37.53 -34.10
CA GLN A 27 -1.67 -37.50 -34.37
C GLN A 27 -2.36 -36.45 -33.50
N ILE A 28 -3.15 -35.58 -34.13
CA ILE A 28 -3.97 -34.58 -33.45
C ILE A 28 -5.33 -35.22 -33.12
N PRO A 29 -5.82 -35.12 -31.87
CA PRO A 29 -7.17 -35.53 -31.50
C PRO A 29 -8.23 -34.88 -32.40
N GLY A 30 -9.28 -35.62 -32.74
CA GLY A 30 -10.27 -35.17 -33.73
C GLY A 30 -11.11 -33.96 -33.28
N ASP A 31 -11.12 -33.67 -31.99
CA ASP A 31 -11.75 -32.53 -31.33
C ASP A 31 -10.82 -31.33 -31.14
N HIS A 32 -9.54 -31.45 -31.53
CA HIS A 32 -8.54 -30.40 -31.38
C HIS A 32 -8.20 -29.76 -32.73
N GLN A 33 -8.07 -28.44 -32.76
CA GLN A 33 -7.67 -27.69 -33.94
C GLN A 33 -6.26 -27.14 -33.74
N ALA A 34 -5.26 -27.86 -34.25
CA ALA A 34 -3.87 -27.42 -34.17
C ALA A 34 -3.48 -26.62 -35.44
N MET A 35 -2.71 -25.55 -35.27
CA MET A 35 -2.24 -24.69 -36.35
C MET A 35 -0.71 -24.69 -36.44
N VAL A 36 -0.20 -24.39 -37.65
CA VAL A 36 1.24 -24.16 -37.82
C VAL A 36 1.67 -22.95 -36.99
N GLY A 37 2.72 -23.11 -36.20
CA GLY A 37 3.23 -22.11 -35.25
C GLY A 37 2.87 -22.39 -33.79
N ASP A 38 1.86 -23.21 -33.53
CA ASP A 38 1.46 -23.59 -32.17
C ASP A 38 2.61 -24.30 -31.46
N ASP A 39 2.80 -23.97 -30.18
CA ASP A 39 3.78 -24.62 -29.32
C ASP A 39 3.11 -25.74 -28.53
N ILE A 40 3.32 -26.98 -28.96
CA ILE A 40 2.66 -28.14 -28.36
C ILE A 40 3.10 -28.39 -26.92
N ARG A 41 4.22 -27.80 -26.48
CA ARG A 41 4.68 -27.90 -25.09
C ARG A 41 3.75 -27.18 -24.12
N LYS A 42 2.85 -26.34 -24.63
CA LYS A 42 1.77 -25.73 -23.85
C LYS A 42 0.65 -26.71 -23.50
N LEU A 43 0.61 -27.85 -24.17
CA LEU A 43 -0.42 -28.86 -24.01
C LEU A 43 0.12 -30.06 -23.21
N ASP A 44 -0.75 -30.73 -22.48
CA ASP A 44 -0.48 -32.01 -21.84
C ASP A 44 -0.63 -33.18 -22.83
N GLU A 45 -0.43 -34.41 -22.35
CA GLU A 45 -0.57 -35.63 -23.17
C GLU A 45 -1.99 -35.83 -23.73
N SER A 46 -2.99 -35.19 -23.12
CA SER A 46 -4.39 -35.19 -23.54
C SER A 46 -4.74 -33.99 -24.44
N TRP A 47 -3.74 -33.25 -24.92
CA TRP A 47 -3.91 -32.05 -25.76
C TRP A 47 -4.73 -30.93 -25.09
N LYS A 48 -4.73 -30.89 -23.76
CA LYS A 48 -5.32 -29.80 -22.97
C LYS A 48 -4.24 -28.83 -22.55
N LEU A 49 -4.60 -27.56 -22.42
CA LEU A 49 -3.66 -26.55 -21.93
C LEU A 49 -3.16 -26.94 -20.53
N ARG A 50 -1.84 -26.98 -20.36
CA ARG A 50 -1.19 -27.19 -19.07
C ARG A 50 -1.52 -26.04 -18.10
N PRO A 51 -1.36 -26.24 -16.79
CA PRO A 51 -1.48 -25.16 -15.82
C PRO A 51 -0.64 -23.95 -16.22
N LEU A 52 -1.21 -22.74 -16.14
CA LEU A 52 -0.55 -21.50 -16.56
C LEU A 52 0.74 -21.25 -15.78
N GLN A 53 0.82 -21.68 -14.52
CA GLN A 53 2.05 -21.57 -13.72
C GLN A 53 3.19 -22.36 -14.37
N ASP A 54 2.96 -23.62 -14.75
CA ASP A 54 3.96 -24.43 -15.45
C ASP A 54 4.41 -23.77 -16.76
N LEU A 55 3.49 -23.12 -17.48
CA LEU A 55 3.83 -22.43 -18.73
C LEU A 55 4.71 -21.21 -18.48
N VAL A 56 4.49 -20.48 -17.39
CA VAL A 56 5.35 -19.36 -16.98
C VAL A 56 6.72 -19.86 -16.55
N ASP A 57 6.77 -20.90 -15.72
CA ASP A 57 8.02 -21.47 -15.19
C ASP A 57 8.89 -22.07 -16.31
N ASP A 58 8.27 -22.71 -17.31
CA ASP A 58 8.95 -23.23 -18.50
C ASP A 58 9.32 -22.14 -19.53
N GLY A 59 8.94 -20.88 -19.29
CA GLY A 59 9.16 -19.76 -20.23
C GLY A 59 8.35 -19.84 -21.52
N LEU A 60 7.30 -20.66 -21.55
CA LEU A 60 6.36 -20.82 -22.67
C LEU A 60 5.28 -19.72 -22.68
N LEU A 61 5.09 -19.06 -21.54
CA LEU A 61 4.18 -17.93 -21.34
C LEU A 61 4.92 -16.80 -20.63
N GLN A 62 4.94 -15.62 -21.23
CA GLN A 62 5.56 -14.43 -20.63
C GLN A 62 4.49 -13.59 -19.93
N LEU A 63 4.77 -13.22 -18.69
CA LEU A 63 3.95 -12.26 -17.94
C LEU A 63 4.32 -10.83 -18.33
N GLU A 64 3.36 -9.94 -18.23
CA GLU A 64 3.58 -8.51 -18.48
C GLU A 64 4.60 -7.94 -17.49
N THR A 65 5.51 -7.11 -17.99
CA THR A 65 6.54 -6.42 -17.20
C THR A 65 6.45 -4.92 -17.39
N ALA A 66 6.78 -4.17 -16.34
CA ALA A 66 6.85 -2.71 -16.36
C ALA A 66 7.84 -2.22 -17.43
N VAL A 67 7.45 -1.18 -18.15
CA VAL A 67 8.25 -0.48 -19.15
C VAL A 67 8.67 0.90 -18.65
N ASP A 68 9.46 1.62 -19.43
CA ASP A 68 9.85 2.99 -19.09
C ASP A 68 8.62 3.91 -19.02
N GLY A 69 8.46 4.62 -17.90
CA GLY A 69 7.31 5.47 -17.60
C GLY A 69 6.24 4.86 -16.67
N ASP A 70 6.34 3.57 -16.34
CA ASP A 70 5.49 2.94 -15.31
C ASP A 70 5.92 3.37 -13.88
N PRO A 71 4.99 3.31 -12.90
CA PRO A 71 5.33 3.63 -11.52
C PRO A 71 6.24 2.57 -10.87
N GLU A 72 6.20 1.33 -11.34
CA GLU A 72 7.12 0.26 -10.92
C GLU A 72 8.45 0.31 -11.70
N PRO A 73 9.57 -0.18 -11.12
CA PRO A 73 10.84 -0.26 -11.82
C PRO A 73 10.76 -1.08 -13.11
N THR A 74 11.40 -0.62 -14.19
CA THR A 74 11.42 -1.33 -15.48
C THR A 74 11.89 -2.78 -15.33
N GLY A 75 11.17 -3.71 -15.95
CA GLY A 75 11.40 -5.15 -15.86
C GLY A 75 10.71 -5.84 -14.68
N THR A 76 10.06 -5.09 -13.79
CA THR A 76 9.21 -5.66 -12.73
C THR A 76 8.05 -6.43 -13.35
N VAL A 77 7.82 -7.67 -12.94
CA VAL A 77 6.66 -8.46 -13.37
C VAL A 77 5.38 -7.92 -12.74
N LEU A 78 4.43 -7.48 -13.57
CA LEU A 78 3.18 -6.81 -13.16
C LEU A 78 1.99 -7.77 -12.97
N GLN A 79 2.19 -9.04 -13.28
CA GLN A 79 1.14 -10.06 -13.24
C GLN A 79 1.59 -11.27 -12.42
N LYS A 80 0.63 -12.07 -11.98
CA LYS A 80 0.87 -13.36 -11.33
C LYS A 80 -0.20 -14.35 -11.77
N VAL A 81 0.08 -15.63 -11.57
CA VAL A 81 -0.92 -16.69 -11.79
C VAL A 81 -1.59 -17.00 -10.45
N VAL A 82 -2.92 -16.95 -10.42
CA VAL A 82 -3.75 -17.34 -9.26
C VAL A 82 -4.90 -18.17 -9.79
N ASP A 83 -5.15 -19.35 -9.22
CA ASP A 83 -6.23 -20.26 -9.63
C ASP A 83 -6.28 -20.52 -11.14
N ASN A 84 -5.10 -20.71 -11.74
CA ASN A 84 -4.91 -20.92 -13.18
C ASN A 84 -5.41 -19.75 -14.06
N GLN A 85 -5.40 -18.53 -13.53
CA GLN A 85 -5.70 -17.29 -14.23
C GLN A 85 -4.55 -16.30 -14.08
N ILE A 86 -4.25 -15.54 -15.14
CA ILE A 86 -3.33 -14.41 -15.04
C ILE A 86 -4.10 -13.23 -14.47
N VAL A 87 -3.62 -12.71 -13.33
CA VAL A 87 -4.16 -11.54 -12.67
C VAL A 87 -3.07 -10.48 -12.50
N LYS A 88 -3.47 -9.21 -12.50
CA LYS A 88 -2.55 -8.12 -12.18
C LYS A 88 -2.14 -8.19 -10.71
N LYS A 89 -0.88 -7.89 -10.43
CA LYS A 89 -0.38 -7.71 -9.07
C LYS A 89 -1.01 -6.48 -8.45
N THR A 90 -1.30 -6.60 -7.18
CA THR A 90 -1.79 -5.53 -6.33
C THR A 90 -0.62 -4.81 -5.68
N ARG A 91 -0.89 -3.65 -5.07
CA ARG A 91 0.10 -2.97 -4.25
C ARG A 91 0.60 -3.83 -3.09
N TYR A 92 -0.26 -4.66 -2.50
CA TYR A 92 0.14 -5.63 -1.48
C TYR A 92 1.24 -6.55 -2.02
N ASP A 93 1.05 -7.12 -3.21
CA ASP A 93 2.02 -8.03 -3.82
C ASP A 93 3.39 -7.35 -3.96
N PHE A 94 3.42 -6.18 -4.58
CA PHE A 94 4.66 -5.44 -4.79
C PHE A 94 5.36 -5.03 -3.49
N VAL A 95 4.61 -4.63 -2.46
CA VAL A 95 5.21 -4.30 -1.16
C VAL A 95 5.79 -5.55 -0.50
N THR A 96 5.06 -6.68 -0.52
CA THR A 96 5.54 -7.94 0.07
C THR A 96 6.73 -8.54 -0.69
N GLU A 97 6.86 -8.26 -1.98
CA GLU A 97 8.00 -8.64 -2.81
C GLU A 97 9.20 -7.68 -2.67
N GLY A 98 9.05 -6.57 -1.93
CA GLY A 98 10.10 -5.56 -1.76
C GLY A 98 10.33 -4.69 -2.98
N VAL A 99 9.40 -4.68 -3.94
CA VAL A 99 9.42 -3.82 -5.13
C VAL A 99 8.98 -2.39 -4.77
N MET A 100 8.06 -2.27 -3.81
CA MET A 100 7.57 -1.00 -3.31
C MET A 100 7.75 -0.88 -1.80
N GLU A 101 8.04 0.35 -1.35
CA GLU A 101 8.09 0.66 0.07
C GLU A 101 6.73 1.12 0.60
N LEU A 102 6.48 0.84 1.88
CA LEU A 102 5.34 1.41 2.60
C LEU A 102 5.60 2.88 2.90
N MET A 103 4.57 3.70 2.80
CA MET A 103 4.61 5.05 3.34
C MET A 103 4.66 5.01 4.88
N SER A 104 5.05 6.12 5.49
CA SER A 104 5.23 6.22 6.94
C SER A 104 3.96 5.93 7.75
N ASN A 105 2.78 6.22 7.18
CA ASN A 105 1.47 6.01 7.81
C ASN A 105 0.77 4.73 7.33
N GLU A 106 1.49 3.82 6.67
CA GLU A 106 0.90 2.61 6.09
C GLU A 106 1.40 1.34 6.75
N TYR A 107 0.55 0.31 6.65
CA TYR A 107 0.83 -1.05 7.10
C TYR A 107 0.22 -2.08 6.15
N ILE A 108 0.71 -3.31 6.28
CA ILE A 108 0.19 -4.47 5.55
C ILE A 108 -0.86 -5.15 6.41
N ASP A 109 -2.06 -5.30 5.86
CA ASP A 109 -3.08 -6.17 6.41
C ASP A 109 -3.06 -7.50 5.64
N HIS A 110 -2.52 -8.53 6.28
CA HIS A 110 -2.39 -9.86 5.69
C HIS A 110 -3.73 -10.58 5.54
N ASP A 111 -4.72 -10.25 6.37
CA ASP A 111 -6.03 -10.91 6.33
C ASP A 111 -6.82 -10.47 5.09
N SER A 112 -6.80 -9.16 4.79
CA SER A 112 -7.44 -8.62 3.58
C SER A 112 -6.52 -8.55 2.37
N GLN A 113 -5.23 -8.90 2.53
CA GLN A 113 -4.18 -8.79 1.51
C GLN A 113 -4.11 -7.39 0.89
N LYS A 114 -4.07 -6.36 1.74
CA LYS A 114 -4.05 -4.96 1.33
C LYS A 114 -2.98 -4.16 2.05
N VAL A 115 -2.61 -3.03 1.44
CA VAL A 115 -1.89 -1.96 2.11
C VAL A 115 -2.90 -0.92 2.54
N LEU A 116 -2.93 -0.60 3.84
CA LEU A 116 -3.88 0.32 4.45
C LEU A 116 -3.14 1.45 5.16
N GLN A 117 -3.83 2.56 5.37
CA GLN A 117 -3.35 3.64 6.24
C GLN A 117 -3.78 3.38 7.68
N GLY A 118 -2.89 3.64 8.63
CA GLY A 118 -3.14 3.55 10.07
C GLY A 118 -2.92 4.89 10.76
N ASP A 119 -3.67 5.12 11.82
CA ASP A 119 -3.31 6.13 12.83
C ASP A 119 -2.12 5.62 13.67
N ASP A 120 -1.59 6.49 14.53
CA ASP A 120 -0.42 6.15 15.35
C ASP A 120 -0.69 4.93 16.26
N ASP A 121 -1.90 4.79 16.80
CA ASP A 121 -2.28 3.62 17.62
C ASP A 121 -2.20 2.32 16.80
N LYS A 122 -2.71 2.33 15.56
CA LYS A 122 -2.62 1.16 14.68
C LYS A 122 -1.18 0.87 14.26
N LEU A 123 -0.40 1.91 13.95
CA LEU A 123 1.01 1.75 13.55
C LEU A 123 1.86 1.18 14.69
N LEU A 124 1.57 1.53 15.93
CA LEU A 124 2.20 0.95 17.11
C LEU A 124 1.82 -0.53 17.25
N GLU A 125 0.53 -0.85 17.13
CA GLU A 125 0.01 -2.23 17.21
C GLU A 125 0.71 -3.16 16.22
N VAL A 126 0.91 -2.69 14.98
CA VAL A 126 1.59 -3.48 13.93
C VAL A 126 3.11 -3.36 13.95
N GLY A 127 3.69 -2.67 14.95
CA GLY A 127 5.13 -2.51 15.12
C GLY A 127 5.82 -1.65 14.04
N ARG A 128 5.07 -0.80 13.34
CA ARG A 128 5.61 0.17 12.35
C ARG A 128 6.28 1.37 13.01
N ILE A 129 5.88 1.67 14.23
CA ILE A 129 6.51 2.67 15.10
C ILE A 129 6.75 2.08 16.48
N THR A 130 7.74 2.62 17.18
CA THR A 130 8.05 2.26 18.56
C THR A 130 7.13 2.98 19.55
N GLU A 131 7.06 2.47 20.78
CA GLU A 131 6.34 3.13 21.88
C GLU A 131 6.88 4.56 22.13
N ASP A 132 8.20 4.75 22.05
CA ASP A 132 8.82 6.06 22.24
C ASP A 132 8.44 7.04 21.13
N GLU A 133 8.42 6.59 19.87
CA GLU A 133 7.96 7.40 18.74
C GLU A 133 6.48 7.74 18.84
N HIS A 134 5.64 6.77 19.19
CA HIS A 134 4.20 6.98 19.42
C HIS A 134 3.96 8.02 20.51
N ARG A 135 4.64 7.86 21.65
CA ARG A 135 4.58 8.80 22.77
C ARG A 135 5.05 10.19 22.36
N GLU A 136 6.13 10.32 21.60
CA GLU A 136 6.62 11.64 21.17
C GLU A 136 5.69 12.30 20.14
N ARG A 137 5.06 11.53 19.24
CA ARG A 137 4.05 12.06 18.32
C ARG A 137 2.84 12.60 19.08
N LYS A 138 2.28 11.85 20.02
CA LYS A 138 1.21 12.34 20.91
C LYS A 138 1.66 13.57 21.71
N ALA A 139 2.89 13.58 22.20
CA ALA A 139 3.45 14.74 22.90
C ALA A 139 3.54 15.98 21.99
N ALA A 140 3.95 15.82 20.74
CA ALA A 140 4.01 16.89 19.76
C ALA A 140 2.61 17.45 19.45
N GLU A 141 1.60 16.58 19.29
CA GLU A 141 0.20 16.98 19.09
C GLU A 141 -0.33 17.82 20.26
N VAL A 142 -0.12 17.37 21.50
CA VAL A 142 -0.54 18.14 22.68
C VAL A 142 0.18 19.48 22.75
N ARG A 143 1.49 19.53 22.47
CA ARG A 143 2.24 20.80 22.46
C ARG A 143 1.73 21.75 21.37
N ALA A 144 1.37 21.23 20.19
CA ALA A 144 0.78 22.03 19.13
C ALA A 144 -0.58 22.61 19.52
N GLU A 145 -1.43 21.82 20.18
CA GLU A 145 -2.71 22.28 20.72
C GLU A 145 -2.52 23.35 21.80
N ARG A 146 -1.54 23.18 22.71
CA ARG A 146 -1.17 24.20 23.68
C ARG A 146 -0.78 25.51 23.00
N ASP A 147 0.09 25.45 22.00
CA ASP A 147 0.58 26.63 21.29
C ASP A 147 -0.56 27.34 20.53
N SER A 148 -1.48 26.58 19.95
CA SER A 148 -2.71 27.09 19.35
C SER A 148 -3.59 27.84 20.36
N ARG A 149 -3.81 27.28 21.56
CA ARG A 149 -4.58 27.93 22.62
C ARG A 149 -3.94 29.20 23.15
N ILE A 150 -2.62 29.20 23.31
CA ILE A 150 -1.84 30.38 23.67
C ILE A 150 -2.07 31.48 22.63
N SER A 151 -1.84 31.17 21.35
CA SER A 151 -1.99 32.15 20.26
C SER A 151 -3.41 32.72 20.18
N GLN A 152 -4.44 31.86 20.35
CA GLN A 152 -5.83 32.29 20.38
C GLN A 152 -6.19 33.16 21.59
N PHE A 153 -5.39 33.14 22.66
CA PHE A 153 -5.64 33.87 23.90
C PHE A 153 -4.86 35.19 24.01
N GLU A 154 -3.70 35.29 23.35
CA GLU A 154 -2.77 36.43 23.44
C GLU A 154 -3.41 37.81 23.17
N TRP A 155 -4.44 37.88 22.32
CA TRP A 155 -5.12 39.15 22.03
C TRP A 155 -5.74 39.80 23.28
N ARG A 156 -6.10 39.02 24.31
CA ARG A 156 -6.65 39.56 25.57
C ARG A 156 -5.64 40.45 26.29
N TYR A 157 -4.34 40.12 26.26
CA TYR A 157 -3.29 40.99 26.79
C TYR A 157 -3.21 42.31 26.04
N ALA A 158 -3.27 42.26 24.71
CA ALA A 158 -3.22 43.46 23.89
C ALA A 158 -4.41 44.38 24.20
N ARG A 159 -5.61 43.80 24.38
CA ARG A 159 -6.81 44.53 24.84
C ARG A 159 -6.60 45.13 26.21
N HIS A 160 -6.23 44.34 27.21
CA HIS A 160 -6.00 44.79 28.59
C HIS A 160 -5.02 45.97 28.63
N GLN A 161 -3.87 45.85 27.98
CA GLN A 161 -2.89 46.93 27.89
C GLN A 161 -3.43 48.19 27.21
N SER A 162 -4.30 48.02 26.19
CA SER A 162 -4.96 49.14 25.52
C SER A 162 -5.92 49.87 26.44
N GLU A 163 -6.74 49.14 27.20
CA GLU A 163 -7.69 49.69 28.18
C GLU A 163 -6.96 50.47 29.28
N VAL A 164 -5.88 49.91 29.82
CA VAL A 164 -5.02 50.59 30.80
C VAL A 164 -4.45 51.89 30.23
N ARG A 165 -3.91 51.89 29.01
CA ARG A 165 -3.39 53.10 28.36
C ARG A 165 -4.46 54.16 28.12
N MET A 166 -5.70 53.74 27.91
CA MET A 166 -6.86 54.62 27.74
C MET A 166 -7.44 55.09 29.09
N GLY A 167 -6.90 54.64 30.23
CA GLY A 167 -7.44 54.93 31.56
C GLY A 167 -8.82 54.30 31.80
N LYS A 168 -9.15 53.21 31.09
CA LYS A 168 -10.38 52.43 31.30
C LYS A 168 -10.12 51.34 32.33
N GLU A 169 -11.16 50.96 33.07
CA GLU A 169 -11.16 49.73 33.84
C GLU A 169 -11.01 48.54 32.86
N PRO A 170 -10.00 47.68 33.03
CA PRO A 170 -9.79 46.55 32.13
C PRO A 170 -10.94 45.54 32.18
N THR A 171 -11.23 44.94 31.03
CA THR A 171 -12.29 43.92 30.92
C THR A 171 -11.91 42.63 31.66
N ASP A 172 -10.67 42.18 31.52
CA ASP A 172 -10.15 40.99 32.19
C ASP A 172 -9.22 41.40 33.35
N SER A 173 -9.10 40.54 34.37
CA SER A 173 -8.03 40.67 35.37
C SER A 173 -6.70 40.18 34.79
N ILE A 174 -5.63 40.99 34.90
CA ILE A 174 -4.29 40.58 34.45
C ILE A 174 -3.80 39.30 35.16
N ASP A 175 -4.15 39.14 36.45
CA ASP A 175 -3.77 37.96 37.24
C ASP A 175 -4.46 36.68 36.72
N ASP A 176 -5.69 36.81 36.20
CA ASP A 176 -6.43 35.68 35.63
C ASP A 176 -5.90 35.30 34.25
N LEU A 177 -5.50 36.30 33.45
CA LEU A 177 -4.82 36.07 32.17
C LEU A 177 -3.47 35.36 32.39
N ASP A 178 -2.67 35.85 33.33
CA ASP A 178 -1.34 35.29 33.65
C ASP A 178 -1.43 33.88 34.20
N ARG A 179 -2.40 33.62 35.08
CA ARG A 179 -2.66 32.28 35.60
C ARG A 179 -3.02 31.31 34.48
N TYR A 180 -3.98 31.65 33.62
CA TYR A 180 -4.39 30.78 32.51
C TYR A 180 -3.24 30.49 31.54
N MET A 181 -2.45 31.50 31.19
CA MET A 181 -1.29 31.33 30.32
C MET A 181 -0.21 30.44 30.94
N GLN A 182 0.03 30.58 32.24
CA GLN A 182 1.00 29.74 32.93
C GLN A 182 0.50 28.28 33.01
N GLU A 183 -0.77 28.07 33.33
CA GLU A 183 -1.38 26.72 33.32
C GLU A 183 -1.29 26.05 31.94
N LEU A 184 -1.47 26.81 30.85
CA LEU A 184 -1.24 26.29 29.49
C LEU A 184 0.23 25.91 29.28
N ARG A 185 1.18 26.74 29.71
CA ARG A 185 2.63 26.45 29.58
C ARG A 185 3.06 25.23 30.37
N ASP A 186 2.37 24.96 31.48
CA ASP A 186 2.63 23.85 32.39
C ASP A 186 1.98 22.52 31.95
N VAL A 187 1.22 22.51 30.84
CA VAL A 187 0.60 21.30 30.28
C VAL A 187 1.59 20.13 30.08
N PRO A 188 2.79 20.32 29.47
CA PRO A 188 3.77 19.24 29.33
C PRO A 188 4.34 18.68 30.64
N GLN A 189 4.14 19.38 31.76
CA GLN A 189 4.61 19.00 33.09
C GLN A 189 3.53 18.27 33.90
N GLN A 190 2.31 18.14 33.38
CA GLN A 190 1.23 17.41 34.04
C GLN A 190 1.53 15.91 34.17
N GLU A 191 1.07 15.32 35.27
CA GLU A 191 1.06 13.87 35.42
C GLU A 191 0.17 13.25 34.35
N GLY A 192 0.66 12.21 33.67
CA GLY A 192 -0.08 11.57 32.57
C GLY A 192 0.18 12.16 31.19
N PHE A 193 1.00 13.21 31.05
CA PHE A 193 1.42 13.70 29.74
C PHE A 193 2.17 12.61 28.94
N PRO A 194 1.83 12.40 27.64
CA PRO A 194 0.88 13.16 26.82
C PRO A 194 -0.55 12.59 26.74
N HIS A 195 -0.85 11.49 27.42
CA HIS A 195 -2.08 10.71 27.21
C HIS A 195 -3.29 11.21 28.00
N ALA A 196 -3.08 11.77 29.18
CA ALA A 196 -4.14 12.22 30.09
C ALA A 196 -3.85 13.67 30.53
N VAL A 197 -4.17 14.62 29.64
CA VAL A 197 -3.93 16.05 29.87
C VAL A 197 -5.22 16.75 30.25
N GLU A 198 -5.15 17.57 31.29
CA GLU A 198 -6.24 18.46 31.71
C GLU A 198 -5.96 19.88 31.21
N TRP A 199 -6.86 20.40 30.37
CA TRP A 199 -6.71 21.75 29.85
C TRP A 199 -7.28 22.78 30.83
N PRO A 200 -6.57 23.91 31.06
CA PRO A 200 -7.09 24.97 31.90
C PRO A 200 -8.36 25.58 31.31
N LYS A 201 -9.23 26.09 32.19
CA LYS A 201 -10.48 26.74 31.79
C LYS A 201 -10.19 28.19 31.46
N LEU A 202 -10.80 28.68 30.37
CA LEU A 202 -10.75 30.09 30.02
C LEU A 202 -11.28 30.93 31.19
N PRO A 203 -10.60 32.02 31.58
CA PRO A 203 -11.12 32.96 32.55
C PRO A 203 -12.37 33.66 31.99
N GLU A 204 -13.37 33.83 32.87
CA GLU A 204 -14.65 34.52 32.60
C GLU A 204 -14.45 36.00 32.29
#